data_AF-A0A124RED5-F1
#
_entry.id   AF-A0A124RED5-F1
#
_cell.length_a   1.000
_cell.length_b   1.000
_cell.length_c   1.000
_cell.angle_alpha   90.00
_cell.angle_beta   90.00
_cell.angle_gamma   90.00
#
_symmetry.space_group_name_H-M   'P 1'
#
loop_
_entity.id
_entity.type
_entity.pdbx_description
1 polymer ?
#
loop_
_entity_poly.entity_id
_entity_poly.type
_entity_poly.pdbx_seq_one_letter_code
_entity_poly.pdbx_strand_id
1 'polypeptide(L)'
;MTYTPLPPHAAAAKIQQLVAARGTLTRSELVFFGGMTDAAVQRGIQYLRENDGAAGSQLHDQPGVLGLVEESGARNHLKVGIAPLIGDLGTYERALKFLEAFFQEVSGPDHRFNQNFVTPDTSVRRIMYAATRDTLEGKRLYFLGDDDLTGAVAAYLYPEAEVLVMDIDARLLSSVEACAKKIWLGQFADHHA
;
A
#
# COMPACT_ATOMS: atom_id res chain seq x y z
N MET A 1 21.14 4.48 13.58
CA MET A 1 21.05 5.03 12.21
C MET A 1 20.49 6.44 12.34
N THR A 2 21.24 7.48 12.00
CA THR A 2 20.75 8.87 12.03
C THR A 2 20.08 9.20 10.70
N TYR A 3 18.76 9.38 10.72
CA TYR A 3 18.02 9.85 9.54
C TYR A 3 18.51 11.24 9.15
N THR A 4 19.06 11.38 7.94
CA THR A 4 19.46 12.67 7.38
C THR A 4 18.45 13.04 6.28
N PRO A 5 17.67 14.12 6.44
CA PRO A 5 16.72 14.55 5.42
C PRO A 5 17.42 14.89 4.11
N LEU A 6 16.80 14.55 2.97
CA LEU A 6 17.33 14.96 1.66
C LEU A 6 17.36 16.50 1.57
N PRO A 7 18.52 17.12 1.26
CA PRO A 7 18.64 18.57 1.13
C PRO A 7 17.77 19.11 -0.02
N PRO A 8 17.28 20.37 0.07
CA PRO A 8 16.39 20.95 -0.94
C PRO A 8 16.95 20.91 -2.37
N HIS A 9 18.23 21.26 -2.56
CA HIS A 9 18.88 21.24 -3.88
C HIS A 9 19.00 19.82 -4.45
N ALA A 10 19.26 18.82 -3.61
CA ALA A 10 19.36 17.42 -4.04
C ALA A 10 17.98 16.85 -4.40
N ALA A 11 16.94 17.21 -3.64
CA ALA A 11 15.56 16.90 -3.97
C ALA A 11 15.14 17.56 -5.29
N ALA A 12 15.47 18.84 -5.49
CA ALA A 12 15.22 19.59 -6.72
C ALA A 12 15.86 18.92 -7.95
N ALA A 13 17.14 18.54 -7.87
CA ALA A 13 17.83 17.83 -8.95
C ALA A 13 17.15 16.49 -9.29
N LYS A 14 16.72 15.74 -8.27
CA LYS A 14 16.01 14.46 -8.46
C LYS A 14 14.63 14.65 -9.09
N ILE A 15 13.89 15.69 -8.68
CA ILE A 15 12.62 16.07 -9.29
C ILE A 15 12.81 16.39 -10.78
N GLN A 16 13.78 17.25 -11.11
CA GLN A 16 14.08 17.61 -12.51
C GLN A 16 14.45 16.38 -13.36
N GLN A 17 15.25 15.46 -12.81
CA GLN A 17 15.57 14.20 -13.50
C GLN A 17 14.34 13.34 -13.77
N LEU A 18 13.44 13.21 -12.79
CA LEU A 18 12.21 12.43 -12.94
C LEU A 18 11.26 13.05 -13.95
N VAL A 19 11.07 14.37 -13.89
CA VAL A 19 10.22 15.12 -14.82
C VAL A 19 10.79 15.06 -16.24
N ALA A 20 12.10 15.22 -16.41
CA ALA A 20 12.76 15.07 -17.71
C ALA A 20 12.59 13.66 -18.30
N ALA A 21 12.61 12.63 -17.46
CA ALA A 21 12.49 11.24 -17.89
C ALA A 21 11.04 10.77 -18.14
N ARG A 22 10.06 11.36 -17.45
CA ARG A 22 8.67 10.85 -17.40
C ARG A 22 7.61 11.86 -17.81
N GLY A 23 7.99 13.10 -18.07
CA GLY A 23 7.08 14.22 -18.32
C GLY A 23 6.49 14.76 -17.02
N THR A 24 5.24 15.22 -17.10
CA THR A 24 4.52 15.79 -15.95
C THR A 24 4.25 14.73 -14.89
N LEU A 25 4.55 15.06 -13.63
CA LEU A 25 4.34 14.17 -12.48
C LEU A 25 3.63 14.93 -11.35
N THR A 26 2.76 14.23 -10.63
CA THR A 26 2.16 14.70 -9.37
C THR A 26 3.14 14.60 -8.20
N ARG A 27 2.85 15.25 -7.06
CA ARG A 27 3.68 15.14 -5.84
C ARG A 27 3.78 13.68 -5.34
N SER A 28 2.68 12.93 -5.40
CA SER A 28 2.65 11.52 -4.99
C SER A 28 3.52 10.64 -5.88
N GLU A 29 3.53 10.88 -7.20
CA GLU A 29 4.40 10.16 -8.13
C GLU A 29 5.89 10.51 -7.91
N LEU A 30 6.19 11.77 -7.55
CA LEU A 30 7.55 12.16 -7.17
C LEU A 30 8.01 11.48 -5.87
N VAL A 31 7.13 11.31 -4.89
CA VAL A 31 7.39 10.51 -3.69
C VAL A 31 7.67 9.06 -4.07
N PHE A 32 6.78 8.46 -4.87
CA PHE A 32 6.85 7.04 -5.25
C PHE A 32 8.06 6.71 -6.12
N PHE A 33 8.20 7.33 -7.28
CA PHE A 33 9.32 7.06 -8.20
C PHE A 33 10.65 7.62 -7.69
N GLY A 34 10.59 8.69 -6.91
CA GLY A 34 11.77 9.33 -6.35
C GLY A 34 12.27 8.69 -5.06
N GLY A 35 11.49 7.83 -4.39
CA GLY A 35 11.84 7.35 -3.06
C GLY A 35 12.15 8.52 -2.10
N MET A 36 11.41 9.62 -2.24
CA MET A 36 11.56 10.85 -1.47
C MET A 36 10.41 10.96 -0.48
N THR A 37 10.64 11.57 0.69
CA THR A 37 9.52 11.94 1.57
C THR A 37 8.73 13.09 0.98
N ASP A 38 7.45 13.25 1.34
CA ASP A 38 6.64 14.39 0.88
C ASP A 38 7.31 15.73 1.23
N ALA A 39 7.91 15.82 2.43
CA ALA A 39 8.65 16.98 2.87
C ALA A 39 9.89 17.26 2.01
N ALA A 40 10.60 16.23 1.54
CA ALA A 40 11.72 16.40 0.61
C ALA A 40 11.22 16.90 -0.75
N VAL A 41 10.12 16.34 -1.26
CA VAL A 41 9.47 16.81 -2.50
C VAL A 41 9.05 18.27 -2.35
N GLN A 42 8.40 18.65 -1.24
CA GLN A 42 7.94 20.02 -0.98
C GLN A 42 9.09 21.01 -1.00
N ARG A 43 10.17 20.73 -0.26
CA ARG A 43 11.35 21.59 -0.19
C ARG A 43 12.07 21.66 -1.54
N GLY A 44 12.11 20.57 -2.30
CA GLY A 44 12.68 20.56 -3.65
C GLY A 44 11.89 21.43 -4.62
N ILE A 45 10.55 21.33 -4.61
CA ILE A 45 9.67 22.18 -5.44
C ILE A 45 9.84 23.65 -5.04
N GLN A 46 9.87 23.95 -3.74
CA GLN A 46 10.09 25.31 -3.25
C GLN A 46 11.44 25.85 -3.72
N TYR A 47 12.52 25.07 -3.58
CA TYR A 47 13.85 25.43 -4.05
C TYR A 47 13.87 25.74 -5.56
N LEU A 48 13.20 24.91 -6.38
CA LEU A 48 13.07 25.15 -7.82
C LEU A 48 12.32 26.45 -8.12
N ARG A 49 11.24 26.75 -7.39
CA ARG A 49 10.48 28.01 -7.57
C ARG A 49 11.31 29.24 -7.23
N GLU A 50 12.15 29.14 -6.20
CA GLU A 50 12.99 30.24 -5.72
C GLU A 50 14.25 30.46 -6.58
N ASN A 51 14.75 29.43 -7.26
CA ASN A 51 16.05 29.45 -7.95
C ASN A 51 15.96 29.26 -9.48
N ASP A 52 14.90 28.66 -10.00
CA ASP A 52 14.66 28.45 -11.45
C ASP A 52 13.37 29.16 -11.87
N GLY A 53 13.50 30.39 -12.38
CA GLY A 53 12.38 31.23 -12.81
C GLY A 53 11.49 30.69 -13.96
N ALA A 54 11.67 29.43 -14.38
CA ALA A 54 10.98 28.84 -15.55
C ALA A 54 10.46 27.40 -15.35
N ALA A 55 10.83 26.66 -14.29
CA ALA A 55 10.44 25.25 -14.12
C ALA A 55 9.15 25.03 -13.30
N GLY A 56 8.65 26.06 -12.62
CA GLY A 56 7.46 25.98 -11.77
C GLY A 56 6.14 25.74 -12.51
N SER A 57 6.12 25.83 -13.85
CA SER A 57 4.92 25.74 -14.68
C SER A 57 4.51 24.33 -15.11
N GLN A 58 5.36 23.31 -14.87
CA GLN A 58 5.10 21.93 -15.29
C GLN A 58 4.57 21.01 -14.18
N LEU A 59 4.34 21.55 -12.97
CA LEU A 59 3.81 20.78 -11.84
C LEU A 59 2.37 21.25 -11.55
N HIS A 60 1.39 20.46 -12.01
CA HIS A 60 -0.02 20.72 -11.70
C HIS A 60 -0.41 20.05 -10.38
N ASP A 61 -0.94 20.86 -9.46
CA ASP A 61 -1.53 20.43 -8.19
C ASP A 61 -3.04 20.24 -8.41
N GLN A 62 -3.43 19.14 -9.05
CA GLN A 62 -4.83 18.73 -9.10
C GLN A 62 -5.02 17.38 -8.41
N PRO A 63 -6.08 17.22 -7.58
CA PRO A 63 -6.49 15.91 -7.08
C PRO A 63 -6.79 15.02 -8.27
N GLY A 64 -6.16 13.84 -8.33
CA GLY A 64 -6.22 12.95 -9.48
C GLY A 64 -7.64 12.60 -9.88
N VAL A 65 -8.09 13.12 -11.02
CA VAL A 65 -8.97 12.36 -11.90
C VAL A 65 -8.04 11.54 -12.78
N LEU A 66 -8.24 10.23 -12.81
CA LEU A 66 -7.63 9.32 -13.78
C LEU A 66 -8.16 9.70 -15.18
N GLY A 67 -7.64 10.78 -15.75
CA GLY A 67 -7.96 11.24 -17.09
C GLY A 67 -7.09 10.51 -18.10
N LEU A 68 -7.72 9.86 -19.07
CA LEU A 68 -7.06 9.35 -20.26
C LEU A 68 -6.39 10.51 -20.98
N VAL A 69 -5.06 10.58 -20.94
CA VAL A 69 -4.28 11.53 -21.74
C VAL A 69 -4.20 10.97 -23.16
N GLU A 70 -4.64 11.75 -24.15
CA GLU A 70 -4.51 11.39 -25.56
C GLU A 70 -3.03 11.19 -25.94
N GLU A 71 -2.78 10.09 -26.64
CA GLU A 71 -1.44 9.57 -26.94
C GLU A 71 -0.63 10.54 -27.81
N SER A 72 0.42 11.13 -27.23
CA SER A 72 1.58 11.60 -27.97
C SER A 72 2.74 10.61 -27.79
N GLY A 73 2.80 9.64 -28.69
CA GLY A 73 4.05 9.24 -29.37
C GLY A 73 5.22 8.64 -28.58
N ALA A 74 5.12 8.36 -27.28
CA ALA A 74 6.12 7.58 -26.55
C ALA A 74 5.41 6.56 -25.66
N ARG A 75 5.36 5.30 -26.10
CA ARG A 75 4.89 4.19 -25.27
C ARG A 75 5.90 3.97 -24.14
N ASN A 76 5.73 4.73 -23.06
CA ASN A 76 6.37 4.47 -21.77
C ASN A 76 5.80 3.15 -21.25
N HIS A 77 6.33 2.03 -21.71
CA HIS A 77 6.11 0.75 -21.06
C HIS A 77 6.73 0.85 -19.66
N LEU A 78 5.92 1.22 -18.67
CA LEU A 78 6.24 0.97 -17.28
C LEU A 78 6.52 -0.54 -17.18
N LYS A 79 7.79 -0.90 -17.00
CA LYS A 79 8.12 -2.20 -16.43
C LYS A 79 7.60 -2.16 -15.00
N VAL A 80 6.32 -2.43 -14.83
CA VAL A 80 5.78 -2.83 -13.54
C VAL A 80 6.49 -4.13 -13.23
N GLY A 81 7.48 -4.06 -12.34
CA GLY A 81 8.13 -5.27 -11.86
C GLY A 81 7.02 -6.11 -11.25
N ILE A 82 6.72 -7.26 -11.85
CA ILE A 82 5.89 -8.25 -11.20
C ILE A 82 6.72 -8.67 -9.98
N ALA A 83 6.32 -8.22 -8.79
CA ALA A 83 6.95 -8.69 -7.57
C ALA A 83 6.86 -10.22 -7.60
N PRO A 84 7.99 -10.94 -7.44
CA PRO A 84 7.98 -12.39 -7.50
C PRO A 84 6.94 -12.92 -6.52
N LEU A 85 6.24 -13.98 -6.92
CA LEU A 85 5.30 -14.65 -6.04
C LEU A 85 6.04 -15.08 -4.76
N ILE A 86 5.48 -14.75 -3.61
CA ILE A 86 5.98 -15.17 -2.31
C ILE A 86 5.09 -16.31 -1.87
N GLY A 87 5.64 -17.52 -1.73
CA GLY A 87 4.87 -18.73 -1.41
C GLY A 87 4.18 -19.38 -2.61
N ASP A 88 3.15 -20.19 -2.33
CA ASP A 88 2.38 -20.95 -3.32
C ASP A 88 1.28 -20.09 -4.01
N LEU A 89 1.09 -20.28 -5.31
CA LEU A 89 0.16 -19.47 -6.12
C LEU A 89 -1.29 -19.72 -5.73
N GLY A 90 -1.66 -20.98 -5.49
CA GLY A 90 -3.03 -21.33 -5.09
C GLY A 90 -3.38 -20.73 -3.74
N THR A 91 -2.43 -20.75 -2.80
CA THR A 91 -2.58 -20.11 -1.48
C THR A 91 -2.75 -18.60 -1.60
N TYR A 92 -1.92 -17.96 -2.43
CA TYR A 92 -2.02 -16.53 -2.73
C TYR A 92 -3.39 -16.16 -3.32
N GLU A 93 -3.85 -16.88 -4.34
CA GLU A 93 -5.12 -16.59 -5.03
C GLU A 93 -6.34 -16.76 -4.11
N ARG A 94 -6.35 -17.80 -3.28
CA ARG A 94 -7.42 -18.00 -2.28
C ARG A 94 -7.45 -16.89 -1.24
N ALA A 95 -6.29 -16.52 -0.69
CA ALA A 95 -6.19 -15.44 0.29
C ALA A 95 -6.60 -14.09 -0.31
N LEU A 96 -6.19 -13.82 -1.55
CA LEU A 96 -6.55 -12.59 -2.26
C LEU A 96 -8.07 -12.51 -2.46
N LYS A 97 -8.68 -13.58 -2.99
CA LYS A 97 -10.14 -13.66 -3.20
C LYS A 97 -10.91 -13.49 -1.89
N PHE A 98 -10.45 -14.14 -0.82
CA PHE A 98 -11.02 -13.96 0.52
C PHE A 98 -10.97 -12.50 0.96
N LEU A 99 -9.81 -11.86 0.85
CA LEU A 99 -9.62 -10.51 1.35
C LEU A 99 -10.36 -9.47 0.50
N GLU A 100 -10.39 -9.64 -0.82
CA GLU A 100 -11.17 -8.80 -1.74
C GLU A 100 -12.67 -8.84 -1.40
N ALA A 101 -13.20 -10.02 -1.09
CA ALA A 101 -14.58 -10.16 -0.63
C ALA A 101 -14.79 -9.48 0.72
N PHE A 102 -13.87 -9.66 1.67
CA PHE A 102 -14.00 -9.07 2.99
C PHE A 102 -13.92 -7.54 2.96
N PHE A 103 -13.06 -6.95 2.12
CA PHE A 103 -12.97 -5.49 1.94
C PHE A 103 -14.31 -4.86 1.53
N GLN A 104 -15.20 -5.58 0.84
CA GLN A 104 -16.54 -5.07 0.49
C GLN A 104 -17.48 -4.98 1.70
N GLU A 105 -17.16 -5.65 2.80
CA GLU A 105 -17.96 -5.68 4.03
C GLU A 105 -17.45 -4.70 5.09
N VAL A 106 -16.22 -4.20 4.94
CA VAL A 106 -15.62 -3.28 5.92
C VAL A 106 -16.02 -1.84 5.61
N SER A 107 -16.21 -1.05 6.67
CA SER A 107 -16.37 0.39 6.51
C SER A 107 -15.13 0.97 5.83
N GLY A 108 -15.32 1.88 4.87
CA GLY A 108 -14.21 2.56 4.21
C GLY A 108 -13.31 3.34 5.20
N PRO A 109 -12.12 3.76 4.74
CA PRO A 109 -11.14 4.43 5.59
C PRO A 109 -11.70 5.73 6.19
N ASP A 110 -11.37 5.98 7.44
CA ASP A 110 -11.76 7.19 8.16
C ASP A 110 -10.54 8.02 8.54
N HIS A 111 -10.48 9.22 7.96
CA HIS A 111 -9.40 10.16 8.15
C HIS A 111 -9.21 10.61 9.60
N ARG A 112 -10.23 10.49 10.48
CA ARG A 112 -10.10 10.79 11.91
C ARG A 112 -9.11 9.86 12.61
N PHE A 113 -8.95 8.65 12.08
CA PHE A 113 -7.98 7.66 12.55
C PHE A 113 -6.72 7.61 11.68
N ASN A 114 -6.61 8.51 10.68
CA ASN A 114 -5.54 8.52 9.68
C ASN A 114 -5.42 7.17 8.92
N GLN A 115 -6.56 6.50 8.70
CA GLN A 115 -6.61 5.24 7.96
C GLN A 115 -6.36 5.47 6.48
N ASN A 116 -5.65 4.53 5.86
CA ASN A 116 -5.49 4.47 4.42
C ASN A 116 -5.13 3.05 3.99
N PHE A 117 -6.15 2.30 3.56
CA PHE A 117 -5.99 0.91 3.17
C PHE A 117 -4.94 0.74 2.07
N VAL A 118 -4.07 -0.24 2.26
CA VAL A 118 -3.28 -0.81 1.17
C VAL A 118 -4.13 -1.70 0.28
N THR A 119 -3.56 -2.12 -0.85
CA THR A 119 -4.24 -3.08 -1.73
C THR A 119 -4.34 -4.45 -1.04
N PRO A 120 -5.39 -5.24 -1.34
CA PRO A 120 -5.50 -6.63 -0.85
C PRO A 120 -4.25 -7.47 -1.15
N ASP A 121 -3.67 -7.32 -2.35
CA ASP A 121 -2.40 -7.94 -2.74
C ASP A 121 -1.27 -7.64 -1.74
N THR A 122 -1.15 -6.39 -1.29
CA THR A 122 -0.11 -5.98 -0.34
C THR A 122 -0.30 -6.68 1.01
N SER A 123 -1.52 -6.71 1.55
CA SER A 123 -1.82 -7.38 2.83
C SER A 123 -1.55 -8.88 2.77
N VAL A 124 -1.95 -9.54 1.67
CA VAL A 124 -1.65 -10.97 1.44
C VAL A 124 -0.16 -11.22 1.40
N ARG A 125 0.58 -10.43 0.60
CA ARG A 125 2.04 -10.58 0.48
C ARG A 125 2.77 -10.33 1.79
N ARG A 126 2.30 -9.43 2.66
CA ARG A 126 2.90 -9.20 3.98
C ARG A 126 2.87 -10.46 4.84
N ILE A 127 1.74 -11.15 4.88
CA ILE A 127 1.61 -12.40 5.63
C ILE A 127 2.42 -13.53 5.00
N MET A 128 2.32 -13.70 3.68
CA MET A 128 3.12 -14.72 2.99
C MET A 128 4.62 -14.47 3.15
N TYR A 129 5.06 -13.22 3.13
CA TYR A 129 6.44 -12.85 3.40
C TYR A 129 6.85 -13.16 4.84
N ALA A 130 6.01 -12.84 5.83
CA ALA A 130 6.27 -13.17 7.23
C ALA A 130 6.47 -14.69 7.41
N ALA A 131 5.65 -15.51 6.75
CA ALA A 131 5.76 -16.96 6.76
C ALA A 131 7.05 -17.52 6.11
N THR A 132 7.72 -16.74 5.25
CA THR A 132 9.05 -17.13 4.75
C THR A 132 10.17 -16.93 5.78
N ARG A 133 9.92 -16.17 6.85
CA ARG A 133 10.91 -15.80 7.86
C ARG A 133 10.82 -16.62 9.13
N ASP A 134 9.62 -17.09 9.48
CA ASP A 134 9.36 -18.05 10.55
C ASP A 134 8.04 -18.76 10.26
N THR A 135 7.82 -19.94 10.86
CA THR A 135 6.49 -20.56 10.84
C THR A 135 5.52 -19.68 11.63
N LEU A 136 4.34 -19.44 11.06
CA LEU A 136 3.26 -18.72 11.74
C LEU A 136 2.30 -19.67 12.46
N GLU A 137 2.33 -20.96 12.15
CA GLU A 137 1.49 -21.98 12.78
C GLU A 137 1.75 -22.08 14.29
N GLY A 138 0.69 -22.11 15.09
CA GLY A 138 0.78 -22.21 16.55
C GLY A 138 1.36 -20.97 17.25
N LYS A 139 1.65 -19.89 16.51
CA LYS A 139 2.18 -18.64 17.08
C LYS A 139 1.04 -17.76 17.59
N ARG A 140 1.41 -16.78 18.42
CA ARG A 140 0.54 -15.67 18.84
C ARG A 140 0.91 -14.45 18.02
N LEU A 141 0.00 -13.98 17.18
CA LEU A 141 0.23 -12.88 16.23
C LEU A 141 -0.56 -11.66 16.67
N TYR A 142 0.13 -10.54 16.89
CA TYR A 142 -0.46 -9.28 17.34
C TYR A 142 -0.41 -8.25 16.23
N PHE A 143 -1.58 -7.76 15.81
CA PHE A 143 -1.72 -6.70 14.81
C PHE A 143 -2.18 -5.42 15.52
N LEU A 144 -1.31 -4.42 15.58
CA LEU A 144 -1.57 -3.13 16.20
C LEU A 144 -1.80 -2.09 15.11
N GLY A 145 -3.05 -1.65 14.96
CA GLY A 145 -3.53 -1.01 13.74
C GLY A 145 -3.69 -2.04 12.64
N ASP A 146 -4.92 -2.29 12.20
CA ASP A 146 -5.21 -3.32 11.19
C ASP A 146 -6.25 -2.83 10.17
N ASP A 147 -6.18 -1.55 9.81
CA ASP A 147 -7.00 -0.96 8.75
C ASP A 147 -6.74 -1.64 7.40
N ASP A 148 -5.53 -2.17 7.22
CA ASP A 148 -5.13 -3.00 6.08
C ASP A 148 -5.63 -4.45 6.12
N LEU A 149 -6.35 -4.87 7.18
CA LEU A 149 -6.92 -6.22 7.36
C LEU A 149 -5.89 -7.35 7.25
N THR A 150 -4.63 -7.07 7.61
CA THR A 150 -3.53 -8.04 7.53
C THR A 150 -3.72 -9.15 8.56
N GLY A 151 -4.31 -8.84 9.73
CA GLY A 151 -4.68 -9.84 10.73
C GLY A 151 -5.73 -10.84 10.23
N ALA A 152 -6.71 -10.37 9.44
CA ALA A 152 -7.72 -11.26 8.84
C ALA A 152 -7.09 -12.27 7.87
N VAL A 153 -6.10 -11.86 7.08
CA VAL A 153 -5.33 -12.79 6.23
C VAL A 153 -4.58 -13.82 7.06
N ALA A 154 -3.92 -13.40 8.14
CA ALA A 154 -3.19 -14.30 9.02
C ALA A 154 -4.13 -15.37 9.62
N ALA A 155 -5.29 -14.95 10.11
CA ALA A 155 -6.29 -15.85 10.69
C ALA A 155 -6.86 -16.83 9.65
N TYR A 156 -7.05 -16.37 8.40
CA TYR A 156 -7.54 -17.21 7.31
C TYR A 156 -6.52 -18.26 6.86
N LEU A 157 -5.25 -17.87 6.69
CA LEU A 157 -4.19 -18.76 6.20
C LEU A 157 -3.59 -19.68 7.26
N TYR A 158 -3.56 -19.23 8.51
CA TYR A 158 -2.95 -19.95 9.62
C TYR A 158 -3.97 -20.11 10.76
N PRO A 159 -4.97 -20.99 10.61
CA PRO A 159 -6.04 -21.17 11.59
C PRO A 159 -5.54 -21.66 12.96
N GLU A 160 -4.34 -22.27 13.02
CA GLU A 160 -3.68 -22.70 14.25
C GLU A 160 -2.98 -21.54 15.01
N ALA A 161 -2.90 -20.34 14.42
CA ALA A 161 -2.32 -19.17 15.09
C ALA A 161 -3.36 -18.43 15.95
N GLU A 162 -2.96 -17.98 17.14
CA GLU A 162 -3.76 -17.07 17.96
C GLU A 162 -3.57 -15.64 17.43
N VAL A 163 -4.53 -15.15 16.66
CA VAL A 163 -4.49 -13.80 16.08
C VAL A 163 -5.24 -12.82 16.97
N LEU A 164 -4.55 -11.78 17.45
CA LEU A 164 -5.13 -10.64 18.15
C LEU A 164 -5.00 -9.37 17.31
N VAL A 165 -6.13 -8.74 17.01
CA VAL A 165 -6.20 -7.43 16.35
C VAL A 165 -6.56 -6.37 17.38
N MET A 166 -5.80 -5.27 17.41
CA MET A 166 -6.04 -4.11 18.24
C MET A 166 -6.11 -2.86 17.37
N ASP A 167 -7.21 -2.14 17.45
CA ASP A 167 -7.43 -0.89 16.73
C ASP A 167 -8.23 0.09 17.61
N ILE A 168 -8.09 1.39 17.33
CA ILE A 168 -8.90 2.43 17.98
C ILE A 168 -10.28 2.56 17.32
N ASP A 169 -10.43 2.11 16.08
CA ASP A 169 -11.69 2.15 15.34
C ASP A 169 -12.59 0.96 15.67
N ALA A 170 -13.59 1.19 16.52
CA ALA A 170 -14.56 0.17 16.91
C ALA A 170 -15.39 -0.38 15.74
N ARG A 171 -15.55 0.37 14.63
CA ARG A 171 -16.26 -0.10 13.44
C ARG A 171 -15.46 -1.19 12.74
N LEU A 172 -14.16 -0.96 12.58
CA LEU A 172 -13.22 -1.93 12.03
C LEU A 172 -13.18 -3.19 12.92
N LEU A 173 -13.04 -3.03 14.23
CA LEU A 173 -13.05 -4.16 15.16
C LEU A 173 -14.34 -4.99 15.08
N SER A 174 -15.49 -4.33 14.90
CA SER A 174 -16.77 -5.02 14.71
C SER A 174 -16.80 -5.83 13.42
N SER A 175 -16.26 -5.29 12.32
CA SER A 175 -16.12 -6.02 11.05
C SER A 175 -15.15 -7.21 11.17
N VAL A 176 -14.01 -7.03 11.84
CA VAL A 176 -13.04 -8.10 12.09
C VAL A 176 -13.64 -9.22 12.94
N GLU A 177 -14.39 -8.88 14.00
CA GLU A 177 -15.07 -9.88 14.84
C GLU A 177 -16.12 -10.67 14.04
N ALA A 178 -16.89 -10.00 13.18
CA ALA A 178 -17.86 -10.66 12.30
C ALA A 178 -17.16 -11.60 11.31
N CYS A 179 -16.03 -11.18 10.73
CA CYS A 179 -15.22 -12.00 9.84
C CYS A 179 -14.63 -13.22 10.56
N ALA A 180 -14.06 -13.04 11.75
CA ALA A 180 -13.53 -14.13 12.57
C ALA A 180 -14.60 -15.20 12.86
N LYS A 181 -15.84 -14.78 13.16
CA LYS A 181 -16.98 -15.70 13.31
C LYS A 181 -17.27 -16.47 12.03
N LYS A 182 -17.26 -15.83 10.87
CA LYS A 182 -17.48 -16.50 9.57
C LYS A 182 -16.38 -17.51 9.24
N ILE A 183 -15.11 -17.15 9.50
CA ILE A 183 -13.95 -18.06 9.35
C ILE A 183 -14.13 -19.28 10.26
N TRP A 184 -14.44 -19.05 11.54
CA TRP A 184 -14.67 -20.12 12.52
C TRP A 184 -15.82 -21.05 12.13
N LEU A 185 -16.89 -20.50 11.54
CA LEU A 185 -18.03 -21.26 11.03
C LEU A 185 -17.75 -21.95 9.67
N GLY A 186 -16.54 -21.83 9.13
CA GLY A 186 -16.15 -22.43 7.85
C GLY A 186 -16.82 -21.79 6.63
N GLN A 187 -17.40 -20.60 6.76
CA GLN A 187 -18.15 -19.94 5.68
C GLN A 187 -17.26 -19.40 4.55
N PHE A 188 -15.95 -19.38 4.78
CA PHE A 188 -14.91 -19.07 3.79
C PHE A 188 -14.04 -20.28 3.43
N ALA A 189 -14.36 -21.46 3.96
CA ALA A 189 -13.63 -22.68 3.65
C ALA A 189 -14.10 -23.22 2.29
N ASP A 190 -13.33 -22.96 1.24
CA ASP A 190 -13.35 -23.84 0.07
C ASP A 190 -12.77 -25.18 0.52
N HIS A 191 -13.61 -26.21 0.52
CA HIS A 191 -13.28 -27.56 0.94
C HIS A 191 -11.90 -28.01 0.42
N HIS A 192 -11.03 -28.42 1.32
CA HIS A 192 -9.80 -29.12 0.99
C HIS A 192 -10.13 -30.34 0.12
N ALA A 193 -9.62 -30.34 -1.11
CA ALA A 193 -9.41 -31.50 -1.96
C ALA A 193 -8.10 -31.30 -2.73
#